data_AF-A0A3N6F714-F1
#
_entry.id   AF-A0A3N6F714-F1
#
_cell.length_a   1.000
_cell.length_b   1.000
_cell.length_c   1.000
_cell.angle_alpha   90.00
_cell.angle_beta   90.00
_cell.angle_gamma   90.00
#
_symmetry.space_group_name_H-M   'P 1'
#
loop_
_entity.id
_entity.type
_entity.pdbx_description
1 polymer ?
#
loop_
_entity_poly.entity_id
_entity_poly.type
_entity_poly.pdbx_seq_one_letter_code
_entity_poly.pdbx_strand_id
1 'polypeptide(L)'
;MLTADRVDRLADAVFVAVRARRIAVQSALGGMAMSLAAMAAAAFGLLAPALGALLQEAIDVAVILNALRALCVDRTARPALTPAAEELIHRFASEHDDLQDVLEAVRGAADHLSDGPGPQALAAVEEAHRLLTDRLLPHEYAEEHELYPALAPTLGGPESTATMSRAHTEIERLSRRIATHLRLAHAEGGLSPGQLDDLRCCLYGLHTVLRLHFTQEEENYFSLAQ
;
A
#
# COMPACT_ATOMS: atom_id res chain seq x y z
N MET A 1 -10.74 -17.65 -3.10
CA MET A 1 -10.26 -16.73 -4.15
C MET A 1 -8.80 -16.40 -3.86
N LEU A 2 -7.83 -17.10 -4.44
CA LEU A 2 -6.39 -16.93 -4.17
C LEU A 2 -5.57 -16.83 -5.47
N THR A 3 -6.26 -16.76 -6.62
CA THR A 3 -5.66 -16.78 -7.96
C THR A 3 -5.69 -15.43 -8.65
N ALA A 4 -6.72 -14.60 -8.42
CA ALA A 4 -6.82 -13.28 -9.06
C ALA A 4 -5.73 -12.29 -8.58
N ASP A 5 -5.46 -12.28 -7.27
CA ASP A 5 -4.58 -11.30 -6.62
C ASP A 5 -3.09 -11.41 -7.01
N ARG A 6 -2.65 -12.61 -7.43
CA ARG A 6 -1.30 -12.79 -7.99
C ARG A 6 -1.21 -12.37 -9.46
N VAL A 7 -2.30 -12.45 -10.20
CA VAL A 7 -2.31 -12.18 -11.64
C VAL A 7 -2.23 -10.69 -11.89
N ASP A 8 -2.95 -9.89 -11.09
CA ASP A 8 -2.97 -8.43 -11.24
C ASP A 8 -1.63 -7.80 -10.80
N ARG A 9 -1.04 -8.27 -9.69
CA ARG A 9 0.32 -7.86 -9.28
C ARG A 9 1.42 -8.32 -10.24
N LEU A 10 1.26 -9.50 -10.87
CA LEU A 10 2.17 -9.90 -11.94
C LEU A 10 1.98 -9.00 -13.17
N ALA A 11 0.75 -8.59 -13.50
CA ALA A 11 0.49 -7.78 -14.68
C ALA A 11 1.17 -6.40 -14.58
N ASP A 12 1.06 -5.73 -13.43
CA ASP A 12 1.70 -4.43 -13.21
C ASP A 12 3.23 -4.54 -13.09
N ALA A 13 3.72 -5.54 -12.36
CA ALA A 13 5.16 -5.80 -12.26
C ALA A 13 5.76 -6.16 -13.62
N VAL A 14 5.05 -6.93 -14.45
CA VAL A 14 5.47 -7.28 -15.81
C VAL A 14 5.42 -6.05 -16.72
N PHE A 15 4.43 -5.17 -16.59
CA PHE A 15 4.37 -3.95 -17.40
C PHE A 15 5.56 -3.02 -17.11
N VAL A 16 5.86 -2.79 -15.82
CA VAL A 16 7.03 -2.00 -15.39
C VAL A 16 8.34 -2.68 -15.82
N ALA A 17 8.46 -3.99 -15.63
CA ALA A 17 9.65 -4.74 -16.01
C ALA A 17 9.87 -4.77 -17.53
N VAL A 18 8.81 -4.86 -18.34
CA VAL A 18 8.89 -4.84 -19.81
C VAL A 18 9.33 -3.46 -20.31
N ARG A 19 8.80 -2.38 -19.71
CA ARG A 19 9.22 -1.01 -20.04
C ARG A 19 10.69 -0.79 -19.68
N ALA A 20 11.11 -1.16 -18.47
CA ALA A 20 12.49 -1.05 -18.01
C ALA A 20 13.44 -1.89 -18.89
N ARG A 21 13.05 -3.13 -19.22
CA ARG A 21 13.80 -4.00 -20.11
C ARG A 21 13.94 -3.42 -21.51
N ARG A 22 12.92 -2.75 -22.04
CA ARG A 22 12.99 -2.12 -23.37
C ARG A 22 14.02 -0.98 -23.41
N ILE A 23 14.01 -0.13 -22.38
CA ILE A 23 14.96 1.00 -22.26
C ILE A 23 16.39 0.49 -22.03
N ALA A 24 16.55 -0.53 -21.18
CA ALA A 24 17.83 -1.18 -20.93
C ALA A 24 18.39 -1.86 -22.19
N VAL A 25 17.55 -2.59 -22.95
CA VAL A 25 17.95 -3.26 -24.19
C VAL A 25 18.29 -2.24 -25.28
N GLN A 26 17.56 -1.14 -25.41
CA GLN A 26 17.91 -0.06 -26.35
C GLN A 26 19.27 0.57 -26.01
N SER A 27 19.54 0.79 -24.72
CA SER A 27 20.83 1.33 -24.25
C SER A 27 21.97 0.34 -24.47
N ALA A 28 21.74 -0.94 -24.18
CA ALA A 28 22.73 -2.01 -24.39
C ALA A 28 23.05 -2.23 -25.87
N LEU A 29 22.03 -2.24 -26.74
CA LEU A 29 22.21 -2.33 -28.20
C LEU A 29 22.99 -1.12 -28.74
N GLY A 30 22.69 0.09 -28.25
CA GLY A 30 23.44 1.29 -28.61
C GLY A 30 24.92 1.18 -28.21
N GLY A 31 25.19 0.74 -26.97
CA GLY A 31 26.56 0.54 -26.48
C GLY A 31 27.32 -0.55 -27.25
N MET A 32 26.68 -1.69 -27.51
CA MET A 32 27.28 -2.78 -28.29
C MET A 32 27.56 -2.35 -29.72
N ALA A 33 26.66 -1.61 -30.38
CA ALA A 33 26.87 -1.11 -31.74
C ALA A 33 28.05 -0.13 -31.82
N MET A 34 28.18 0.78 -30.84
CA MET A 34 29.32 1.69 -30.77
C MET A 34 30.65 0.95 -30.54
N SER A 35 30.66 -0.06 -29.65
CA SER A 35 31.85 -0.87 -29.39
C SER A 35 32.26 -1.68 -30.63
N LEU A 36 31.31 -2.28 -31.34
CA LEU A 36 31.57 -3.04 -32.57
C LEU A 36 32.17 -2.14 -33.67
N ALA A 37 31.64 -0.91 -33.80
CA ALA A 37 32.17 0.08 -34.74
C ALA A 37 33.60 0.50 -34.40
N ALA A 38 33.90 0.71 -33.11
CA ALA A 38 35.24 1.04 -32.63
C ALA A 38 36.24 -0.12 -32.86
N MET A 39 35.84 -1.36 -32.58
CA MET A 39 36.66 -2.55 -32.83
C MET A 39 36.90 -2.78 -34.32
N ALA A 40 35.90 -2.58 -35.17
CA ALA A 40 36.06 -2.67 -36.63
C ALA A 40 37.07 -1.63 -37.13
N ALA A 41 36.98 -0.38 -36.69
CA ALA A 41 37.95 0.65 -37.03
C ALA A 41 39.38 0.28 -36.59
N ALA A 42 39.55 -0.27 -35.37
CA ALA A 42 40.83 -0.74 -34.88
C ALA A 42 41.38 -1.93 -35.70
N ALA A 43 40.54 -2.87 -36.12
CA ALA A 43 40.92 -4.04 -36.90
C ALA A 43 41.43 -3.68 -38.32
N PHE A 44 40.94 -2.58 -38.91
CA PHE A 44 41.48 -2.03 -40.16
C PHE A 44 42.78 -1.22 -39.96
N GLY A 45 43.37 -1.23 -38.75
CA GLY A 45 44.65 -0.59 -38.45
C GLY A 45 44.57 0.91 -38.21
N LEU A 46 43.36 1.46 -38.01
CA LEU A 46 43.14 2.90 -37.86
C LEU A 46 43.40 3.42 -36.43
N LEU A 47 43.61 2.54 -35.45
CA LEU A 47 43.79 2.90 -34.03
C LEU A 47 44.91 2.05 -33.38
N ALA A 48 45.88 2.71 -32.76
CA ALA A 48 46.90 2.03 -31.95
C ALA A 48 46.26 1.37 -30.71
N PRO A 49 46.75 0.19 -30.24
CA PRO A 49 46.12 -0.55 -29.13
C PRO A 49 45.89 0.27 -27.85
N ALA A 50 46.81 1.18 -27.52
CA ALA A 50 46.66 2.09 -26.38
C ALA A 50 45.53 3.11 -26.55
N LEU A 51 45.30 3.61 -27.77
CA LEU A 51 44.19 4.52 -28.08
C LEU A 51 42.85 3.79 -28.08
N GLY A 52 42.83 2.53 -28.51
CA GLY A 52 41.65 1.67 -28.43
C GLY A 52 41.19 1.44 -26.99
N ALA A 53 42.11 1.16 -26.07
CA ALA A 53 41.79 0.98 -24.66
C ALA A 53 41.22 2.25 -24.00
N LEU A 54 41.78 3.43 -24.32
CA LEU A 54 41.26 4.72 -23.81
C LEU A 54 39.86 5.04 -24.37
N LEU A 55 39.62 4.73 -25.65
CA LEU A 55 38.30 4.87 -26.26
C LEU A 55 37.29 3.93 -25.59
N GLN A 56 37.70 2.70 -25.28
CA GLN A 56 36.87 1.71 -24.60
C GLN A 56 36.46 2.19 -23.19
N GLU A 57 37.40 2.69 -22.40
CA GLU A 57 37.12 3.26 -21.06
C GLU A 57 36.16 4.45 -21.14
N ALA A 58 36.30 5.31 -22.15
CA ALA A 58 35.38 6.43 -22.36
C ALA A 58 33.96 5.97 -22.72
N ILE A 59 33.83 4.88 -23.48
CA ILE A 59 32.53 4.26 -23.79
C ILE A 59 31.92 3.68 -22.51
N ASP A 60 32.69 2.96 -21.69
CA ASP A 60 32.20 2.37 -20.44
C ASP A 60 31.71 3.44 -19.46
N VAL A 61 32.45 4.54 -19.30
CA VAL A 61 32.02 5.70 -18.49
C VAL A 61 30.74 6.32 -19.05
N ALA A 62 30.64 6.50 -20.38
CA ALA A 62 29.44 7.06 -21.00
C ALA A 62 28.21 6.16 -20.79
N VAL A 63 28.37 4.84 -20.85
CA VAL A 63 27.31 3.87 -20.57
C VAL A 63 26.87 3.94 -19.11
N ILE A 64 27.81 4.00 -18.16
CA ILE A 64 27.50 4.17 -16.74
C ILE A 64 26.75 5.48 -16.50
N LEU A 65 27.22 6.60 -17.06
CA LEU A 65 26.55 7.90 -16.93
C LEU A 65 25.14 7.89 -17.54
N ASN A 66 24.94 7.21 -18.67
CA ASN A 66 23.62 7.07 -19.27
C ASN A 66 22.69 6.21 -18.42
N ALA A 67 23.19 5.12 -17.83
CA ALA A 67 22.42 4.30 -16.88
C ALA A 67 22.04 5.10 -15.63
N LEU A 68 22.97 5.87 -15.07
CA LEU A 68 22.71 6.77 -13.93
C LEU A 68 21.71 7.88 -14.28
N ARG A 69 21.80 8.46 -15.48
CA ARG A 69 20.82 9.45 -15.97
C ARG A 69 19.43 8.84 -16.08
N ALA A 70 19.30 7.64 -16.64
CA ALA A 70 18.02 6.95 -16.75
C ALA A 70 17.38 6.70 -15.37
N LEU A 71 18.18 6.32 -14.37
CA LEU A 71 17.73 6.18 -12.98
C LEU A 71 17.34 7.51 -12.31
N CYS A 72 17.95 8.63 -12.70
CA CYS A 72 17.62 9.96 -12.15
C CYS A 72 16.35 10.55 -12.74
N VAL A 73 16.08 10.33 -14.04
CA VAL A 73 14.87 10.85 -14.71
C VAL A 73 13.59 10.31 -14.06
N ASP A 74 13.60 9.07 -13.59
CA ASP A 74 12.46 8.47 -12.87
C ASP A 74 12.22 9.11 -11.49
N ARG A 75 13.24 9.66 -10.82
CA ARG A 75 13.08 10.36 -9.54
C ARG A 75 12.53 11.77 -9.69
N THR A 76 12.93 12.48 -10.75
CA THR A 76 12.48 13.87 -11.01
C THR A 76 11.05 13.97 -11.55
N ALA A 77 10.43 12.84 -11.92
CA ALA A 77 9.11 12.80 -12.53
C ALA A 77 7.96 12.61 -11.52
N ARG A 78 8.24 12.44 -10.21
CA ARG A 78 7.18 12.43 -9.20
C ARG A 78 6.61 13.84 -9.05
N PRO A 79 5.30 14.06 -9.26
CA PRO A 79 4.68 15.34 -8.99
C PRO A 79 4.92 15.73 -7.53
N ALA A 80 5.32 16.98 -7.28
CA ALA A 80 5.38 17.49 -5.92
C ALA A 80 3.98 17.48 -5.28
N LEU A 81 3.89 17.11 -4.00
CA LEU A 81 2.64 17.20 -3.24
C LEU A 81 2.16 18.65 -3.22
N THR A 82 0.84 18.83 -3.29
CA THR A 82 0.25 20.15 -3.07
C THR A 82 0.24 20.46 -1.58
N PRO A 83 0.37 21.74 -1.15
CA PRO A 83 0.31 22.09 0.27
C PRO A 83 -0.96 21.60 0.98
N ALA A 84 -2.08 21.56 0.26
CA ALA A 84 -3.34 21.02 0.77
C ALA A 84 -3.27 19.50 1.00
N ALA A 85 -2.62 18.75 0.11
CA ALA A 85 -2.42 17.31 0.29
C ALA A 85 -1.46 17.01 1.45
N GLU A 86 -0.43 17.83 1.64
CA GLU A 86 0.50 17.73 2.77
C GLU A 86 -0.18 17.99 4.12
N GLU A 87 -1.04 19.02 4.20
CA GLU A 87 -1.86 19.30 5.38
C GLU A 87 -2.80 18.12 5.71
N LEU A 88 -3.44 17.53 4.69
CA LEU A 88 -4.28 16.34 4.87
C LEU A 88 -3.47 15.15 5.40
N ILE A 89 -2.30 14.85 4.83
CA ILE A 89 -1.43 13.76 5.33
C ILE A 89 -1.10 13.98 6.82
N HIS A 90 -0.72 15.20 7.22
CA HIS A 90 -0.41 15.48 8.62
C HIS A 90 -1.62 15.33 9.54
N ARG A 91 -2.81 15.78 9.11
CA ARG A 91 -4.06 15.61 9.86
C ARG A 91 -4.36 14.12 10.05
N PHE A 92 -4.43 13.34 8.97
CA PHE A 92 -4.75 11.91 9.01
C PHE A 92 -3.69 11.09 9.77
N ALA A 93 -2.41 11.45 9.68
CA ALA A 93 -1.35 10.82 10.48
C ALA A 93 -1.57 11.05 11.99
N SER A 94 -2.00 12.26 12.41
CA SER A 94 -2.29 12.54 13.82
C SER A 94 -3.57 11.86 14.32
N GLU A 95 -4.59 11.71 13.47
CA GLU A 95 -5.82 10.99 13.81
C GLU A 95 -5.60 9.48 13.94
N HIS A 96 -4.57 8.93 13.29
CA HIS A 96 -4.24 7.51 13.37
C HIS A 96 -3.69 7.07 14.73
N ASP A 97 -2.88 7.92 15.38
CA ASP A 97 -2.39 7.67 16.73
C ASP A 97 -3.55 7.40 17.71
N ASP A 98 -4.66 8.08 17.47
CA ASP A 98 -5.90 8.02 18.25
C ASP A 98 -6.70 6.72 18.02
N LEU A 99 -6.46 5.97 16.93
CA LEU A 99 -7.20 4.75 16.59
C LEU A 99 -6.66 3.46 17.23
N GLN A 100 -5.52 3.54 17.94
CA GLN A 100 -4.97 2.41 18.73
C GLN A 100 -6.00 1.84 19.72
N ASP A 101 -6.75 2.71 20.42
CA ASP A 101 -7.79 2.31 21.36
C ASP A 101 -8.88 1.44 20.72
N VAL A 102 -9.20 1.70 19.44
CA VAL A 102 -10.19 0.92 18.69
C VAL A 102 -9.68 -0.51 18.48
N LEU A 103 -8.41 -0.65 18.12
CA LEU A 103 -7.78 -1.95 17.89
C LEU A 103 -7.75 -2.79 19.17
N GLU A 104 -7.44 -2.16 20.30
CA GLU A 104 -7.47 -2.79 21.62
C GLU A 104 -8.88 -3.19 22.04
N ALA A 105 -9.87 -2.33 21.86
CA ALA A 105 -11.27 -2.62 22.20
C ALA A 105 -11.84 -3.77 21.38
N VAL A 106 -11.56 -3.84 20.07
CA VAL A 106 -12.02 -4.93 19.20
C VAL A 106 -11.41 -6.27 19.65
N ARG A 107 -10.11 -6.30 19.97
CA ARG A 107 -9.46 -7.52 20.48
C ARG A 107 -9.98 -7.90 21.86
N GLY A 108 -10.09 -6.93 22.76
CA GLY A 108 -10.61 -7.13 24.10
C GLY A 108 -12.02 -7.70 24.09
N ALA A 109 -12.90 -7.23 23.21
CA ALA A 109 -14.24 -7.78 23.03
C ALA A 109 -14.20 -9.26 22.58
N ALA A 110 -13.32 -9.62 21.66
CA ALA A 110 -13.14 -11.02 21.23
C ALA A 110 -12.67 -11.93 22.37
N ASP A 111 -11.73 -11.43 23.19
CA ASP A 111 -11.20 -12.14 24.34
C ASP A 111 -12.29 -12.38 25.40
N HIS A 112 -13.09 -11.36 25.75
CA HIS A 112 -14.20 -11.51 26.69
C HIS A 112 -15.28 -12.50 26.21
N LEU A 113 -15.55 -12.55 24.89
CA LEU A 113 -16.46 -13.55 24.32
C LEU A 113 -15.91 -14.99 24.40
N SER A 114 -14.60 -15.16 24.60
CA SER A 114 -13.98 -16.47 24.82
C SER A 114 -14.25 -17.01 26.23
N ASP A 115 -14.50 -16.12 27.20
CA ASP A 115 -14.83 -16.48 28.57
C ASP A 115 -16.33 -16.82 28.78
N GLY A 116 -17.21 -16.31 27.91
CA GLY A 116 -18.63 -16.69 27.85
C GLY A 116 -19.60 -15.53 27.49
N PRO A 117 -20.93 -15.80 27.41
CA PRO A 117 -21.95 -14.82 27.01
C PRO A 117 -22.35 -13.83 28.12
N GLY A 118 -21.45 -13.51 29.06
CA GLY A 118 -21.78 -12.70 30.22
C GLY A 118 -22.09 -11.23 29.88
N PRO A 119 -22.72 -10.46 30.80
CA PRO A 119 -22.98 -9.03 30.61
C PRO A 119 -21.72 -8.21 30.30
N GLN A 120 -20.56 -8.62 30.84
CA GLN A 120 -19.27 -7.99 30.55
C GLN A 120 -18.84 -8.19 29.10
N ALA A 121 -19.09 -9.37 28.52
CA ALA A 121 -18.77 -9.64 27.12
C ALA A 121 -19.68 -8.83 26.19
N LEU A 122 -20.98 -8.73 26.49
CA LEU A 122 -21.89 -7.86 25.74
C LEU A 122 -21.44 -6.39 25.81
N ALA A 123 -21.14 -5.88 27.01
CA ALA A 123 -20.66 -4.51 27.19
C ALA A 123 -19.35 -4.23 26.44
N ALA A 124 -18.42 -5.19 26.39
CA ALA A 124 -17.19 -5.06 25.62
C ALA A 124 -17.44 -4.98 24.10
N VAL A 125 -18.39 -5.78 23.58
CA VAL A 125 -18.78 -5.73 22.16
C VAL A 125 -19.51 -4.42 21.84
N GLU A 126 -20.36 -3.93 22.73
CA GLU A 126 -21.02 -2.62 22.60
C GLU A 126 -20.01 -1.49 22.54
N GLU A 127 -19.02 -1.51 23.44
CA GLU A 127 -17.95 -0.50 23.47
C GLU A 127 -17.09 -0.55 22.22
N ALA A 128 -16.68 -1.74 21.76
CA ALA A 128 -15.98 -1.89 20.50
C ALA A 128 -16.80 -1.35 19.33
N HIS A 129 -18.11 -1.67 19.25
CA HIS A 129 -18.98 -1.17 18.19
C HIS A 129 -19.14 0.36 18.22
N ARG A 130 -19.25 0.95 19.41
CA ARG A 130 -19.32 2.40 19.60
C ARG A 130 -18.05 3.06 19.09
N LEU A 131 -16.87 2.57 19.47
CA LEU A 131 -15.59 3.10 18.98
C LEU A 131 -15.42 2.95 17.47
N LEU A 132 -15.86 1.82 16.89
CA LEU A 132 -15.87 1.63 15.44
C LEU A 132 -16.74 2.69 14.74
N THR A 133 -17.90 3.01 15.30
CA THR A 133 -18.89 3.88 14.65
C THR A 133 -18.61 5.37 14.88
N ASP A 134 -18.09 5.71 16.06
CA ASP A 134 -17.84 7.10 16.45
C ASP A 134 -16.47 7.60 15.98
N ARG A 135 -15.49 6.70 15.78
CA ARG A 135 -14.09 7.08 15.46
C ARG A 135 -13.62 6.49 14.13
N LEU A 136 -13.61 5.17 14.01
CA LEU A 136 -12.96 4.50 12.88
C LEU A 136 -13.69 4.72 11.56
N LEU A 137 -14.98 4.38 11.46
CA LEU A 137 -15.71 4.47 10.20
C LEU A 137 -15.81 5.91 9.66
N PRO A 138 -16.01 6.96 10.49
CA PRO A 138 -15.89 8.34 10.03
C PRO A 138 -14.51 8.68 9.47
N HIS A 139 -13.43 8.17 10.08
CA HIS A 139 -12.07 8.38 9.61
C HIS A 139 -11.83 7.73 8.24
N GLU A 140 -12.14 6.43 8.09
CA GLU A 140 -12.03 5.72 6.80
C GLU A 140 -12.86 6.39 5.69
N TYR A 141 -14.06 6.87 6.03
CA TYR A 141 -14.89 7.61 5.10
C TYR A 141 -14.22 8.91 4.64
N ALA A 142 -13.61 9.66 5.56
CA ALA A 142 -12.89 10.88 5.24
C ALA A 142 -11.64 10.61 4.38
N GLU A 143 -10.93 9.50 4.60
CA GLU A 143 -9.81 9.11 3.75
C GLU A 143 -10.23 8.88 2.30
N GLU A 144 -11.31 8.11 2.09
CA GLU A 144 -11.84 7.78 0.77
C GLU A 144 -12.32 9.01 -0.01
N HIS A 145 -12.87 10.01 0.69
CA HIS A 145 -13.52 11.17 0.07
C HIS A 145 -12.69 12.45 0.06
N GLU A 146 -11.67 12.55 0.92
CA GLU A 146 -10.82 13.73 1.03
C GLU A 146 -9.36 13.41 0.67
N LEU A 147 -8.76 12.43 1.35
CA LEU A 147 -7.33 12.16 1.23
C LEU A 147 -6.94 11.49 -0.08
N TYR A 148 -7.54 10.34 -0.40
CA TYR A 148 -7.20 9.58 -1.60
C TYR A 148 -7.43 10.38 -2.89
N PRO A 149 -8.53 11.15 -3.04
CA PRO A 149 -8.69 12.07 -4.17
C PRO A 149 -7.59 13.13 -4.26
N ALA A 150 -7.13 13.68 -3.13
CA ALA A 150 -6.05 14.66 -3.09
C ALA A 150 -4.68 14.05 -3.44
N LEU A 151 -4.47 12.75 -3.14
CA LEU A 151 -3.22 12.03 -3.44
C LEU A 151 -3.20 11.39 -4.83
N ALA A 152 -4.34 11.19 -5.47
CA ALA A 152 -4.46 10.51 -6.77
C ALA A 152 -3.50 11.04 -7.86
N PRO A 153 -3.29 12.36 -8.04
CA PRO A 153 -2.35 12.88 -9.03
C PRO A 153 -0.89 12.47 -8.77
N THR A 154 -0.51 12.33 -7.50
CA THR A 154 0.85 11.99 -7.07
C THR A 154 1.10 10.49 -7.02
N LEU A 155 0.07 9.71 -6.67
CA LEU A 155 0.13 8.25 -6.56
C LEU A 155 0.00 7.51 -7.89
N GLY A 156 -0.24 8.21 -9.00
CA GLY A 156 -0.39 7.59 -10.33
C GLY A 156 -1.83 7.16 -10.65
N GLY A 157 -2.82 7.71 -9.95
CA GLY A 157 -4.23 7.50 -10.19
C GLY A 157 -4.97 6.78 -9.06
N PRO A 158 -6.30 6.61 -9.19
CA PRO A 158 -7.16 6.01 -8.16
C PRO A 158 -6.90 4.51 -7.92
N GLU A 159 -6.33 3.80 -8.90
CA GLU A 159 -6.00 2.38 -8.74
C GLU A 159 -4.93 2.15 -7.65
N SER A 160 -4.09 3.15 -7.36
CA SER A 160 -3.05 3.07 -6.34
C SER A 160 -3.59 2.95 -4.92
N THR A 161 -4.81 3.45 -4.66
CA THR A 161 -5.49 3.33 -3.36
C THR A 161 -6.54 2.22 -3.33
N ALA A 162 -6.80 1.55 -4.46
CA ALA A 162 -7.85 0.54 -4.57
C ALA A 162 -7.71 -0.65 -3.59
N THR A 163 -6.48 -1.00 -3.21
CA THR A 163 -6.26 -2.05 -2.19
C THR A 163 -6.71 -1.58 -0.80
N MET A 164 -6.46 -0.31 -0.46
CA MET A 164 -6.92 0.28 0.82
C MET A 164 -8.44 0.41 0.83
N SER A 165 -9.04 0.91 -0.26
CA SER A 165 -10.50 1.02 -0.36
C SER A 165 -11.23 -0.34 -0.22
N ARG A 166 -10.59 -1.42 -0.69
CA ARG A 166 -11.10 -2.79 -0.47
C ARG A 166 -10.98 -3.23 0.99
N ALA A 167 -9.97 -2.79 1.72
CA ALA A 167 -9.84 -3.04 3.15
C ALA A 167 -10.93 -2.29 3.94
N HIS A 168 -11.15 -1.00 3.65
CA HIS A 168 -12.25 -0.20 4.24
C HIS A 168 -13.62 -0.88 4.01
N THR A 169 -13.87 -1.37 2.80
CA THR A 169 -15.12 -2.11 2.50
C THR A 169 -15.28 -3.36 3.38
N GLU A 170 -14.19 -4.09 3.65
CA GLU A 170 -14.21 -5.28 4.50
C GLU A 170 -14.40 -4.94 5.98
N ILE A 171 -13.76 -3.85 6.43
CA ILE A 171 -13.92 -3.31 7.79
C ILE A 171 -15.36 -2.89 8.04
N GLU A 172 -15.97 -2.16 7.09
CA GLU A 172 -17.38 -1.76 7.16
C GLU A 172 -18.31 -2.98 7.15
N ARG A 173 -18.01 -4.00 6.34
CA ARG A 173 -18.77 -5.26 6.30
C ARG A 173 -18.75 -5.99 7.64
N LEU A 174 -17.58 -6.14 8.27
CA LEU A 174 -17.44 -6.78 9.57
C LEU A 174 -18.09 -5.95 10.68
N SER A 175 -17.95 -4.63 10.65
CA SER A 175 -18.59 -3.70 11.59
C SER A 175 -20.12 -3.78 11.54
N ARG A 176 -20.73 -3.82 10.35
CA ARG A 176 -22.17 -4.04 10.19
C ARG A 176 -22.65 -5.41 10.71
N ARG A 177 -21.81 -6.44 10.59
CA ARG A 177 -22.13 -7.77 11.12
C ARG A 177 -22.13 -7.79 12.64
N ILE A 178 -21.18 -7.10 13.28
CA ILE A 178 -21.17 -6.88 14.73
C ILE A 178 -22.43 -6.12 15.18
N ALA A 179 -22.77 -5.03 14.49
CA ALA A 179 -23.99 -4.25 14.76
C ALA A 179 -25.26 -5.10 14.67
N THR A 180 -25.31 -6.03 13.71
CA THR A 180 -26.44 -6.96 13.55
C THR A 180 -26.57 -7.90 14.75
N HIS A 181 -25.45 -8.44 15.25
CA HIS A 181 -25.45 -9.29 16.43
C HIS A 181 -25.85 -8.55 17.70
N LEU A 182 -25.38 -7.31 17.88
CA LEU A 182 -25.78 -6.47 19.00
C LEU A 182 -27.29 -6.20 19.00
N ARG A 183 -27.85 -5.84 17.85
CA ARG A 183 -29.30 -5.62 17.71
C ARG A 183 -30.12 -6.87 18.08
N LEU A 184 -29.65 -8.06 17.72
CA LEU A 184 -30.29 -9.32 18.11
C LEU A 184 -30.17 -9.56 19.62
N ALA A 185 -28.98 -9.34 20.19
CA ALA A 185 -28.74 -9.50 21.62
C ALA A 185 -29.62 -8.56 22.46
N HIS A 186 -29.80 -7.30 22.02
CA HIS A 186 -30.71 -6.35 22.67
C HIS A 186 -32.17 -6.80 22.61
N ALA A 187 -32.60 -7.41 21.49
CA ALA A 187 -33.95 -7.91 21.34
C ALA A 187 -34.23 -9.15 22.22
N GLU A 188 -33.21 -9.99 22.44
CA GLU A 188 -33.30 -11.23 23.21
C GLU A 188 -32.91 -11.06 24.69
N GLY A 189 -32.42 -9.88 25.08
CA GLY A 189 -32.02 -9.56 26.46
C GLY A 189 -30.61 -10.05 26.85
N GLY A 190 -29.78 -10.42 25.88
CA GLY A 190 -28.41 -10.88 26.08
C GLY A 190 -27.83 -11.61 24.86
N LEU A 191 -26.55 -11.96 24.92
CA LEU A 191 -25.90 -12.76 23.88
C LEU A 191 -26.37 -14.22 23.95
N SER A 192 -26.89 -14.75 22.84
CA SER A 192 -27.18 -16.17 22.77
C SER A 192 -25.91 -17.00 22.51
N PRO A 193 -25.82 -18.24 23.00
CA PRO A 193 -24.66 -19.10 22.75
C PRO A 193 -24.35 -19.31 21.27
N GLY A 194 -25.38 -19.30 20.41
CA GLY A 194 -25.22 -19.45 18.96
C GLY A 194 -24.58 -18.26 18.26
N GLN A 195 -24.53 -17.08 18.89
CA GLN A 195 -23.87 -15.90 18.33
C GLN A 195 -22.37 -15.83 18.66
N LEU A 196 -21.93 -16.48 19.75
CA LEU A 196 -20.60 -16.28 20.32
C LEU A 196 -19.47 -16.58 19.33
N ASP A 197 -19.51 -17.75 18.69
CA ASP A 197 -18.47 -18.14 17.75
C ASP A 197 -18.42 -17.20 16.54
N ASP A 198 -19.58 -16.74 16.07
CA ASP A 198 -19.66 -15.84 14.93
C ASP A 198 -19.14 -14.44 15.25
N LEU A 199 -19.57 -13.88 16.38
CA LEU A 199 -19.07 -12.60 16.89
C LEU A 199 -17.56 -12.63 17.13
N ARG A 200 -17.06 -13.70 17.76
CA ARG A 200 -15.62 -13.88 18.03
C ARG A 200 -14.82 -13.95 16.73
N CYS A 201 -15.31 -14.70 15.73
CA CYS A 201 -14.68 -14.76 14.41
C CYS A 201 -14.70 -13.39 13.71
N CYS A 202 -15.80 -12.64 13.82
CA CYS A 202 -15.89 -11.30 13.25
C CYS A 202 -14.91 -10.33 13.90
N LEU A 203 -14.79 -10.34 15.23
CA LEU A 203 -13.93 -9.42 15.97
C LEU A 203 -12.44 -9.72 15.77
N TYR A 204 -12.01 -10.99 15.83
CA TYR A 204 -10.61 -11.33 15.52
C TYR A 204 -10.28 -11.08 14.03
N GLY A 205 -11.23 -11.36 13.14
CA GLY A 205 -11.10 -11.02 11.72
C GLY A 205 -10.91 -9.52 11.52
N LEU A 206 -11.76 -8.71 12.15
CA LEU A 206 -11.70 -7.26 12.09
C LEU A 206 -10.38 -6.73 12.68
N HIS A 207 -9.97 -7.18 13.86
CA HIS A 207 -8.68 -6.82 14.46
C HIS A 207 -7.51 -7.12 13.51
N THR A 208 -7.55 -8.28 12.82
CA THR A 208 -6.48 -8.66 11.89
C THR A 208 -6.45 -7.75 10.66
N VAL A 209 -7.62 -7.43 10.10
CA VAL A 209 -7.73 -6.52 8.95
C VAL A 209 -7.28 -5.11 9.34
N LEU A 210 -7.73 -4.59 10.49
CA LEU A 210 -7.34 -3.27 10.99
C LEU A 210 -5.84 -3.15 11.22
N ARG A 211 -5.23 -4.13 11.88
CA ARG A 211 -3.79 -4.12 12.11
C ARG A 211 -2.99 -4.09 10.81
N LEU A 212 -3.43 -4.88 9.82
CA LEU A 212 -2.78 -4.88 8.49
C LEU A 212 -2.97 -3.53 7.80
N HIS A 213 -4.20 -3.01 7.80
CA HIS A 213 -4.55 -1.72 7.20
C HIS A 213 -3.70 -0.59 7.77
N PHE A 214 -3.65 -0.41 9.09
CA PHE A 214 -2.83 0.63 9.74
C PHE A 214 -1.34 0.49 9.43
N THR A 215 -0.82 -0.75 9.37
CA THR A 215 0.60 -0.97 8.99
C THR A 215 0.86 -0.51 7.55
N GLN A 216 -0.05 -0.80 6.63
CA GLN A 216 0.09 -0.40 5.22
C GLN A 216 -0.04 1.11 5.03
N GLU A 217 -0.85 1.74 5.86
CA GLU A 217 -1.09 3.18 5.85
C GLU A 217 0.10 3.97 6.36
N GLU A 218 0.68 3.56 7.49
CA GLU A 218 1.93 4.14 8.01
C GLU A 218 3.05 4.07 6.97
N GLU A 219 3.26 2.91 6.34
CA GLU A 219 4.28 2.74 5.28
C GLU A 219 4.05 3.70 4.11
N ASN A 220 2.80 3.89 3.69
CA ASN A 220 2.44 4.80 2.61
C ASN A 220 2.68 6.26 3.00
N TYR A 221 2.24 6.70 4.18
CA TYR A 221 2.46 8.08 4.67
C TYR A 221 3.95 8.39 4.84
N PHE A 222 4.73 7.48 5.44
CA PHE A 222 6.18 7.66 5.57
C PHE A 222 6.90 7.77 4.21
N SER A 223 6.38 7.13 3.17
CA SER A 223 6.94 7.19 1.82
C SER A 223 6.60 8.49 1.06
N LEU A 224 5.52 9.17 1.46
CA LEU A 224 5.02 10.39 0.84
C LEU A 224 5.46 11.66 1.55
N ALA A 225 5.69 11.62 2.87
CA ALA A 225 6.10 12.76 3.68
C ALA A 225 7.62 13.03 3.69
N GLN A 226 8.41 12.38 2.81
CA GLN A 226 9.88 12.52 2.69
C GLN A 226 10.32 13.16 1.36
#